data_AF-A0A1M6Q8F2-F1
#
_entry.id   AF-A0A1M6Q8F2-F1
#
_cell.length_a   1.000
_cell.length_b   1.000
_cell.length_c   1.000
_cell.angle_alpha   90.00
_cell.angle_beta   90.00
_cell.angle_gamma   90.00
#
_symmetry.space_group_name_H-M   'P 1'
#
loop_
_entity.id
_entity.type
_entity.pdbx_description
1 polymer ?
#
loop_
_entity_poly.entity_id
_entity_poly.type
_entity_poly.pdbx_seq_one_letter_code
_entity_poly.pdbx_strand_id
1 'polypeptide(L)'
;MHRLENLVADLDLYISQHAIYINNLERAIEEGKPFERKDCHSCSFGKKWDTEIVPAKQNYNEEIKALLDEIEKVHCKFHELSMQVDPTNPKPEDERIIDEMKDLSAQLIQLLLKLKRLVKKD
;
A
#
# COMPACT_ATOMS: atom_id res chain seq x y z
N MET A 1 15.63 -15.63 -0.71
CA MET A 1 15.62 -14.43 0.15
C MET A 1 15.86 -13.13 -0.57
N HIS A 2 16.78 -13.06 -1.54
CA HIS A 2 17.11 -11.85 -2.31
C HIS A 2 15.94 -10.95 -2.77
N ARG A 3 14.81 -11.53 -3.21
CA ARG A 3 13.62 -10.74 -3.62
C ARG A 3 12.97 -9.97 -2.46
N LEU A 4 12.88 -10.59 -1.28
CA LEU A 4 12.36 -9.91 -0.09
C LEU A 4 13.35 -8.87 0.41
N GLU A 5 14.65 -9.14 0.35
CA GLU A 5 15.71 -8.15 0.67
C GLU A 5 15.57 -6.90 -0.19
N ASN A 6 15.38 -7.07 -1.50
CA ASN A 6 15.18 -5.96 -2.43
C ASN A 6 13.89 -5.19 -2.14
N LEU A 7 12.78 -5.88 -1.83
CA LEU A 7 11.54 -5.23 -1.43
C LEU A 7 11.72 -4.39 -0.16
N VAL A 8 12.37 -4.93 0.87
CA VAL A 8 12.54 -4.23 2.16
C VAL A 8 13.61 -3.14 2.11
N ALA A 9 14.52 -3.17 1.14
CA ALA A 9 15.45 -2.09 0.84
C ALA A 9 14.72 -0.86 0.29
N ASP A 10 13.70 -1.07 -0.53
CA ASP A 10 12.87 -0.01 -1.11
C ASP A 10 11.71 0.43 -0.18
N LEU A 11 11.65 -0.07 1.05
CA LEU A 11 10.53 0.18 1.95
C LEU A 11 10.27 1.68 2.18
N ASP A 12 11.32 2.46 2.46
CA ASP A 12 11.18 3.88 2.77
C ASP A 12 10.63 4.68 1.56
N LEU A 13 10.94 4.23 0.35
CA LEU A 13 10.37 4.77 -0.90
C LEU A 13 8.87 4.49 -0.97
N TYR A 14 8.43 3.26 -0.72
CA TYR A 14 7.00 2.91 -0.78
C TYR A 14 6.16 3.63 0.27
N ILE A 15 6.70 3.78 1.49
CA ILE A 15 6.06 4.57 2.54
C ILE A 15 5.87 6.02 2.09
N SER A 16 6.92 6.61 1.51
CA SER A 16 6.88 7.98 1.01
C SER A 16 5.85 8.14 -0.13
N GLN A 17 5.78 7.16 -1.04
CA GLN A 17 4.81 7.17 -2.14
C GLN A 17 3.35 7.13 -1.66
N HIS A 18 3.04 6.34 -0.63
CA HIS A 18 1.67 6.32 -0.06
C HIS A 18 1.33 7.61 0.69
N ALA A 19 2.26 8.19 1.44
CA ALA A 19 2.03 9.49 2.08
C ALA A 19 1.77 10.59 1.04
N ILE A 20 2.55 10.61 -0.04
CA ILE A 20 2.35 11.54 -1.16
C ILE A 20 0.99 11.31 -1.84
N TYR A 21 0.58 10.06 -2.00
CA TYR A 21 -0.70 9.71 -2.61
C TYR A 21 -1.89 10.27 -1.81
N ILE A 22 -1.92 10.05 -0.49
CA ILE A 22 -2.96 10.58 0.40
C ILE A 22 -2.99 12.11 0.33
N ASN A 23 -1.84 12.77 0.49
CA ASN A 23 -1.76 14.23 0.46
C ASN A 23 -2.24 14.81 -0.88
N ASN A 24 -1.93 14.15 -2.00
CA ASN A 24 -2.38 14.58 -3.32
C ASN A 24 -3.89 14.38 -3.51
N LEU A 25 -4.46 13.31 -2.94
CA LEU A 25 -5.90 13.07 -2.95
C LEU A 25 -6.64 14.12 -2.11
N GLU A 26 -6.17 14.39 -0.89
CA GLU A 26 -6.71 15.45 -0.02
C GLU A 26 -6.70 16.80 -0.72
N ARG A 27 -5.56 17.20 -1.31
CA ARG A 27 -5.47 18.44 -2.09
C ARG A 27 -6.41 18.46 -3.29
N ALA A 28 -6.59 17.34 -3.98
CA ALA A 28 -7.52 17.26 -5.10
C ALA A 28 -8.97 17.48 -4.66
N ILE A 29 -9.36 16.98 -3.48
CA ILE A 29 -10.69 17.19 -2.89
C ILE A 29 -10.87 18.66 -2.52
N GLU A 30 -9.89 19.27 -1.85
CA GLU A 30 -9.92 20.69 -1.46
C GLU A 30 -10.02 21.62 -2.67
N GLU A 31 -9.31 21.29 -3.75
CA GLU A 31 -9.28 22.10 -4.98
C GLU A 31 -10.41 21.75 -5.97
N GLY A 32 -11.20 20.70 -5.71
CA GLY A 32 -12.24 20.22 -6.63
C GLY A 32 -11.70 19.71 -7.97
N LYS A 33 -10.50 19.13 -7.99
CA LYS A 33 -9.77 18.79 -9.24
C LYS A 33 -9.73 17.28 -9.49
N PRO A 34 -9.64 16.85 -10.76
CA PRO A 34 -9.40 15.45 -11.09
C PRO A 34 -8.12 14.91 -10.43
N PHE A 35 -8.18 13.66 -9.98
CA PHE A 35 -7.07 12.96 -9.37
C PHE A 35 -6.74 11.68 -10.14
N GLU A 36 -5.48 11.48 -10.49
CA GLU A 36 -5.04 10.27 -11.18
C GLU A 36 -4.96 9.11 -10.19
N ARG A 37 -5.90 8.17 -10.31
CA ARG A 37 -5.95 6.98 -9.46
C ARG A 37 -5.05 5.89 -10.02
N LYS A 38 -4.50 5.10 -9.12
CA LYS A 38 -3.81 3.84 -9.43
C LYS A 38 -4.50 2.74 -8.64
N ASP A 39 -4.74 1.62 -9.28
CA ASP A 39 -5.15 0.41 -8.57
C ASP A 39 -3.95 -0.24 -7.85
N CYS A 40 -4.25 -1.24 -7.02
CA CYS A 40 -3.25 -1.95 -6.22
C CYS A 40 -2.24 -2.77 -7.05
N HIS A 41 -2.46 -3.01 -8.33
CA HIS A 41 -1.52 -3.73 -9.19
C HIS A 41 -0.75 -2.78 -10.12
N SER A 42 -1.26 -1.57 -10.36
CA SER A 42 -0.62 -0.57 -11.22
C SER A 42 0.27 0.44 -10.47
N CYS A 43 0.19 0.50 -9.14
CA CYS A 43 1.11 1.29 -8.32
C CYS A 43 2.54 0.68 -8.32
N SER A 44 3.56 1.48 -7.98
CA SER A 44 4.96 1.02 -8.02
C SER A 44 5.23 -0.14 -7.07
N PHE A 45 4.58 -0.15 -5.90
CA PHE A 45 4.64 -1.26 -4.96
C PHE A 45 3.95 -2.51 -5.53
N GLY A 46 2.71 -2.38 -6.01
CA GLY A 46 1.93 -3.45 -6.62
C GLY A 46 2.64 -4.15 -7.77
N LYS A 47 3.22 -3.37 -8.69
CA LYS A 47 4.02 -3.91 -9.80
C LYS A 47 5.19 -4.76 -9.31
N LYS A 48 5.92 -4.29 -8.28
CA LYS A 48 7.02 -5.08 -7.71
C LYS A 48 6.50 -6.31 -6.97
N TRP A 49 5.38 -6.17 -6.26
CA TRP A 49 4.72 -7.26 -5.55
C TRP A 49 4.35 -8.41 -6.50
N ASP A 50 3.65 -8.10 -7.59
CA ASP A 50 3.18 -9.10 -8.55
C ASP A 50 4.32 -9.78 -9.32
N THR A 51 5.39 -9.04 -9.62
CA THR A 51 6.52 -9.55 -10.42
C THR A 51 7.56 -10.28 -9.58
N GLU A 52 7.83 -9.83 -8.35
CA GLU A 52 8.89 -10.38 -7.52
C GLU A 52 8.35 -11.31 -6.43
N ILE A 53 7.30 -10.90 -5.72
CA ILE A 53 6.87 -11.52 -4.47
C ILE A 53 5.88 -12.65 -4.72
N VAL A 54 4.80 -12.40 -5.48
CA VAL A 54 3.78 -13.41 -5.79
C VAL A 54 4.38 -14.70 -6.36
N PRO A 55 5.30 -14.66 -7.35
CA PRO A 55 5.87 -15.88 -7.92
C PRO A 55 6.79 -16.64 -6.95
N ALA A 56 7.37 -15.94 -5.97
CA ALA A 56 8.29 -16.52 -4.99
C ALA A 56 7.60 -16.96 -3.69
N LYS A 57 6.34 -16.56 -3.48
CA LYS A 57 5.60 -16.74 -2.22
C LYS A 57 5.57 -18.17 -1.71
N GLN A 58 5.42 -19.14 -2.62
CA GLN A 58 5.37 -20.57 -2.27
C GLN A 58 6.67 -21.10 -1.63
N ASN A 59 7.80 -20.41 -1.85
CA ASN A 59 9.12 -20.82 -1.36
C ASN A 59 9.45 -20.32 0.05
N TYR A 60 8.59 -19.49 0.65
CA TYR A 60 8.81 -19.00 2.01
C TYR A 60 8.17 -19.90 3.06
N ASN A 61 8.57 -19.73 4.32
CA ASN A 61 7.90 -20.40 5.43
C ASN A 61 6.47 -19.85 5.64
N GLU A 62 5.65 -20.59 6.39
CA GLU A 62 4.23 -20.25 6.60
C GLU A 62 4.03 -18.91 7.32
N GLU A 63 4.94 -18.53 8.22
CA GLU A 63 4.88 -17.22 8.89
C GLU A 63 5.02 -16.06 7.89
N ILE A 64 6.01 -16.16 6.99
CA ILE A 64 6.23 -15.15 5.95
C ILE A 64 5.05 -15.17 4.97
N LYS A 65 4.58 -16.33 4.52
CA LYS A 65 3.42 -16.42 3.60
C LYS A 65 2.20 -15.69 4.16
N ALA A 66 1.82 -16.00 5.40
CA ALA A 66 0.68 -15.35 6.06
C ALA A 66 0.87 -13.83 6.19
N LEU A 67 2.11 -13.37 6.45
CA LEU A 67 2.40 -11.95 6.48
C LEU A 67 2.28 -11.28 5.10
N LEU A 68 2.73 -11.96 4.05
CA LEU A 68 2.59 -11.47 2.67
C LEU A 68 1.10 -11.38 2.27
N ASP A 69 0.30 -12.39 2.61
CA ASP A 69 -1.17 -12.36 2.40
C ASP A 69 -1.82 -11.13 3.06
N GLU A 70 -1.47 -10.85 4.32
CA GLU A 70 -2.06 -9.72 5.04
C GLU A 70 -1.59 -8.36 4.46
N ILE A 71 -0.33 -8.26 4.03
CA ILE A 71 0.20 -7.07 3.36
C ILE A 71 -0.59 -6.78 2.08
N GLU A 72 -0.78 -7.80 1.23
CA GLU A 72 -1.51 -7.68 -0.02
C GLU A 72 -2.96 -7.25 0.22
N LYS A 73 -3.64 -7.90 1.18
CA LYS A 73 -5.01 -7.55 1.56
C LYS A 73 -5.14 -6.09 2.01
N VAL A 74 -4.29 -5.62 2.92
CA VAL A 74 -4.33 -4.23 3.42
C VAL A 74 -4.03 -3.24 2.29
N HIS A 75 -3.04 -3.54 1.44
CA HIS A 75 -2.69 -2.71 0.29
C HIS A 75 -3.84 -2.59 -0.72
N CYS A 76 -4.48 -3.70 -1.07
CA CYS A 76 -5.64 -3.70 -1.97
C CYS A 76 -6.80 -2.91 -1.37
N LYS A 77 -7.09 -3.10 -0.08
CA LYS A 77 -8.16 -2.36 0.60
C LYS A 77 -7.93 -0.85 0.61
N PHE A 78 -6.69 -0.41 0.80
CA PHE A 78 -6.31 1.00 0.71
C PHE A 78 -6.68 1.59 -0.66
N HIS A 79 -6.31 0.90 -1.75
CA HIS A 79 -6.63 1.37 -3.09
C HIS A 79 -8.13 1.30 -3.40
N GLU A 80 -8.85 0.28 -2.93
CA GLU A 80 -10.31 0.19 -3.06
C GLU A 80 -11.04 1.38 -2.40
N LEU A 81 -10.58 1.85 -1.24
CA LEU A 81 -11.14 3.04 -0.60
C LEU A 81 -10.86 4.30 -1.41
N SER A 82 -9.64 4.47 -1.90
CA SER A 82 -9.29 5.63 -2.73
C SER A 82 -10.14 5.75 -4.01
N MET A 83 -10.61 4.61 -4.54
CA MET A 83 -11.48 4.57 -5.72
C MET A 83 -12.91 5.04 -5.45
N GLN A 84 -13.34 5.11 -4.19
CA GLN A 84 -14.68 5.55 -3.80
C GLN A 84 -14.80 7.08 -3.70
N VAL A 85 -13.68 7.77 -3.51
CA VAL A 85 -13.63 9.22 -3.40
C VAL A 85 -13.62 9.83 -4.80
N ASP A 86 -14.54 10.75 -5.08
CA ASP A 86 -14.54 11.59 -6.28
C ASP A 86 -14.18 13.03 -5.91
N PRO A 87 -12.91 13.44 -6.10
CA PRO A 87 -12.47 14.78 -5.72
C PRO A 87 -13.18 15.92 -6.46
N THR A 88 -13.82 15.67 -7.61
CA THR A 88 -14.59 16.69 -8.32
C THR A 88 -16.03 16.84 -7.81
N ASN A 89 -16.46 15.94 -6.93
CA ASN A 89 -17.76 15.97 -6.26
C ASN A 89 -17.62 15.53 -4.79
N PRO A 90 -16.96 16.35 -3.94
CA PRO A 90 -16.70 16.00 -2.56
C PRO A 90 -17.97 15.73 -1.76
N LYS A 91 -17.94 14.70 -0.93
CA LYS A 91 -19.05 14.30 -0.06
C LYS A 91 -18.63 14.28 1.40
N PRO A 92 -19.56 14.47 2.35
CA PRO A 92 -19.25 14.38 3.78
C PRO A 92 -18.62 13.04 4.19
N GLU A 93 -18.96 11.93 3.52
CA GLU A 93 -18.34 10.63 3.80
C GLU A 93 -16.87 10.51 3.38
N ASP A 94 -16.37 11.40 2.51
CA ASP A 94 -14.99 11.33 2.00
C ASP A 94 -13.97 11.54 3.12
N GLU A 95 -14.26 12.40 4.11
CA GLU A 95 -13.39 12.62 5.27
C GLU A 95 -13.15 11.31 6.04
N ARG A 96 -14.22 10.53 6.28
CA ARG A 96 -14.11 9.22 6.93
C ARG A 96 -13.34 8.21 6.08
N ILE A 97 -13.50 8.24 4.76
CA ILE A 97 -12.76 7.36 3.85
C ILE A 97 -11.26 7.69 3.90
N ILE A 98 -10.91 8.98 3.92
CA ILE A 98 -9.52 9.44 4.02
C ILE A 98 -8.90 9.02 5.36
N ASP A 99 -9.63 9.12 6.47
CA ASP A 99 -9.15 8.65 7.77
C ASP A 99 -8.92 7.13 7.77
N GLU A 100 -9.84 6.34 7.21
CA GLU A 100 -9.65 4.89 7.08
C GLU A 100 -8.45 4.55 6.17
N MET A 101 -8.20 5.33 5.12
CA MET A 101 -7.00 5.19 4.28
C MET A 101 -5.71 5.48 5.07
N LYS A 102 -5.70 6.49 5.95
CA LYS A 102 -4.55 6.79 6.82
C LYS A 102 -4.27 5.64 7.80
N ASP A 103 -5.31 5.06 8.38
CA ASP A 103 -5.20 3.90 9.27
C ASP A 103 -4.66 2.67 8.54
N LEU A 104 -5.17 2.37 7.34
CA LEU A 104 -4.65 1.27 6.51
C LEU A 104 -3.19 1.51 6.11
N SER A 105 -2.81 2.75 5.81
CA SER A 105 -1.41 3.10 5.51
C SER A 105 -0.50 2.83 6.71
N ALA A 106 -0.92 3.24 7.91
CA ALA A 106 -0.20 2.94 9.14
C ALA A 106 -0.10 1.42 9.39
N GLN A 107 -1.19 0.67 9.19
CA GLN A 107 -1.20 -0.79 9.31
C GLN A 107 -0.24 -1.44 8.33
N LEU A 108 -0.24 -1.02 7.06
CA LEU A 108 0.65 -1.52 6.03
C LEU A 108 2.11 -1.29 6.38
N ILE A 109 2.45 -0.11 6.91
CA ILE A 109 3.80 0.21 7.40
C ILE A 109 4.23 -0.77 8.49
N GLN A 110 3.35 -1.05 9.47
CA GLN A 110 3.68 -1.99 10.55
C GLN A 110 3.92 -3.42 10.03
N LEU A 111 3.12 -3.87 9.07
CA LEU A 111 3.29 -5.18 8.44
C LEU A 111 4.61 -5.27 7.66
N LEU A 112 4.96 -4.24 6.89
CA LEU A 112 6.20 -4.18 6.14
C LEU A 112 7.44 -4.09 7.06
N LEU A 113 7.35 -3.36 8.18
CA LEU A 113 8.40 -3.34 9.21
C LEU A 113 8.54 -4.69 9.91
N LYS A 114 7.44 -5.43 10.11
CA LYS A 114 7.50 -6.82 10.59
C LYS A 114 8.21 -7.71 9.56
N LEU A 115 7.88 -7.58 8.28
CA LEU A 115 8.52 -8.34 7.20
C LEU A 115 10.03 -8.06 7.16
N LYS A 116 10.44 -6.79 7.20
CA LYS A 116 11.85 -6.36 7.26
C LYS A 116 12.60 -6.99 8.42
N ARG A 117 11.96 -7.14 9.58
CA ARG A 117 12.57 -7.78 10.76
C ARG A 117 12.76 -9.29 10.58
N LEU A 118 11.81 -9.97 9.94
CA LEU A 118 11.94 -11.41 9.64
C LEU A 118 13.05 -11.66 8.61
N VAL A 119 13.06 -10.88 7.53
CA VAL A 119 14.07 -10.98 6.46
C VAL A 119 15.50 -10.72 6.96
N LYS A 120 15.69 -9.90 8.00
CA LYS A 120 17.00 -9.64 8.61
C LYS A 120 17.46 -10.69 9.62
N LYS A 121 16.57 -11.58 10.07
CA LYS A 121 16.87 -12.62 11.06
C LYS A 121 17.27 -13.95 10.41
N ASP A 122 16.81 -14.18 9.20
CA ASP A 122 17.19 -15.31 8.33
C ASP A 122 18.49 -15.02 7.57
#